data_AF-A0A4Q5RE36-F1
#
_entry.id   AF-A0A4Q5RE36-F1
#
_cell.length_a   1.000
_cell.length_b   1.000
_cell.length_c   1.000
_cell.angle_alpha   90.00
_cell.angle_beta   90.00
_cell.angle_gamma   90.00
#
_symmetry.space_group_name_H-M   'P 1'
#
loop_
_entity.id
_entity.type
_entity.pdbx_description
1 polymer ?
#
loop_
_entity_poly.entity_id
_entity_poly.type
_entity_poly.pdbx_seq_one_letter_code
_entity_poly.pdbx_strand_id
1 'polypeptide(L)'
;MPACFLLHFSLLSSASLLLYETWFHYKKNGQLNKLNIIIHTLYLLRSSVGRTLTINEDKILGEYRKPAQGKSGIAIKALSVFGGFAASLFFLAFLFLAGLYNSEKGMLIFGLIFIAAAIIVNSKFDSLVVDTVSISFFLMGFVLSGIGLGSLKVNENMICLVFIAFALFTLFIIQNYIFSFISLLIINGSLLALILFSRSNNWIHLLLIVQVIAIVYLFLHEAAFISARSKISRLYPPIRSGMVFSFLCGLVLVARRDLISTGPYYLLATSIVIIVALL
;
A
#
# COMPACT_ATOMS: atom_id res chain seq x y z
N MET A 1 31.79 38.10 24.62
CA MET A 1 31.99 36.83 23.89
C MET A 1 30.87 36.58 22.84
N PRO A 2 30.81 37.27 21.67
CA PRO A 2 29.89 36.89 20.59
C PRO A 2 30.57 36.51 19.25
N ALA A 3 31.89 36.68 19.12
CA ALA A 3 32.59 36.48 17.84
C ALA A 3 32.79 35.00 17.43
N CYS A 4 32.74 34.07 18.38
CA CYS A 4 33.00 32.64 18.09
C CYS A 4 31.78 31.92 17.48
N PHE A 5 30.55 32.41 17.73
CA PHE A 5 29.31 31.78 17.27
C PHE A 5 28.99 32.09 15.79
N LEU A 6 29.40 33.26 15.30
CA LEU A 6 29.19 33.68 13.90
C LEU A 6 30.10 32.94 12.91
N LEU A 7 31.33 32.59 13.32
CA LEU A 7 32.25 31.77 12.51
C LEU A 7 31.77 30.32 12.36
N HIS A 8 31.10 29.78 13.38
CA HIS A 8 30.59 28.41 13.33
C HIS A 8 29.37 28.26 12.40
N PHE A 9 28.59 29.34 12.20
CA PHE A 9 27.42 29.34 11.31
C PHE A 9 27.82 29.56 9.84
N SER A 10 28.85 30.37 9.57
CA SER A 10 29.37 30.53 8.20
C SER A 10 30.09 29.28 7.69
N LEU A 11 30.79 28.55 8.56
CA LEU A 11 31.41 27.25 8.25
C LEU A 11 30.38 26.14 7.98
N LEU A 12 29.23 26.13 8.67
CA LEU A 12 28.17 25.17 8.38
C LEU A 12 27.47 25.46 7.03
N SER A 13 27.33 26.73 6.66
CA SER A 13 26.74 27.14 5.39
C SER A 13 27.64 26.77 4.19
N SER A 14 28.94 27.00 4.29
CA SER A 14 29.89 26.62 3.24
C SER A 14 30.06 25.10 3.12
N ALA A 15 30.03 24.36 4.24
CA ALA A 15 30.08 22.90 4.23
C ALA A 15 28.83 22.25 3.58
N SER A 16 27.64 22.82 3.80
CA SER A 16 26.40 22.33 3.18
C SER A 16 26.34 22.61 1.67
N LEU A 17 26.87 23.76 1.22
CA LEU A 17 27.05 24.07 -0.20
C LEU A 17 28.05 23.13 -0.89
N LEU A 18 29.18 22.82 -0.25
CA LEU A 18 30.17 21.86 -0.77
C LEU A 18 29.62 20.42 -0.84
N LEU A 19 28.82 20.00 0.14
CA LEU A 19 28.13 18.70 0.10
C LEU A 19 27.07 18.64 -1.00
N TYR A 20 26.37 19.75 -1.27
CA TYR A 20 25.41 19.84 -2.36
C TYR A 20 26.09 19.78 -3.74
N GLU A 21 27.15 20.55 -3.94
CA GLU A 21 27.95 20.56 -5.17
C GLU A 21 28.55 19.18 -5.49
N THR A 22 29.14 18.53 -4.48
CA THR A 22 29.73 17.18 -4.64
C THR A 22 28.68 16.11 -4.90
N TRP A 23 27.52 16.18 -4.23
CA TRP A 23 26.40 15.27 -4.50
C TRP A 23 25.80 15.48 -5.89
N PHE A 24 25.70 16.72 -6.35
CA PHE A 24 25.22 17.06 -7.69
C PHE A 24 26.18 16.55 -8.78
N HIS A 25 27.49 16.74 -8.59
CA HIS A 25 28.53 16.20 -9.47
C HIS A 25 28.53 14.67 -9.51
N TYR A 26 28.40 14.00 -8.35
CA TYR A 26 28.34 12.54 -8.27
C TYR A 26 27.10 11.98 -9.00
N LYS A 27 25.94 12.59 -8.79
CA LYS A 27 24.69 12.20 -9.45
C LYS A 27 24.74 12.41 -10.97
N LYS A 28 25.36 13.50 -11.43
CA LYS A 28 25.57 13.79 -12.86
C LYS A 28 26.51 12.77 -13.52
N ASN A 29 27.62 12.44 -12.86
CA ASN A 29 28.58 11.45 -13.35
C ASN A 29 28.00 10.02 -13.36
N GLY A 30 27.19 9.65 -12.37
CA GLY A 30 26.48 8.36 -12.35
C GLY A 30 25.43 8.22 -13.46
N GLN A 31 24.76 9.32 -13.83
CA GLN A 31 23.82 9.37 -14.96
C GLN A 31 24.56 9.25 -16.31
N LEU A 32 25.69 9.95 -16.48
CA LEU A 32 26.53 9.88 -17.67
C LEU A 32 27.08 8.47 -17.91
N ASN A 33 27.51 7.77 -16.85
CA ASN A 33 28.02 6.40 -16.97
C ASN A 33 26.94 5.42 -17.43
N LYS A 34 25.71 5.52 -16.88
CA LYS A 34 24.59 4.68 -17.33
C LYS A 34 24.15 4.98 -18.76
N LEU A 35 24.20 6.24 -19.19
CA LEU A 35 23.88 6.63 -20.57
C LEU A 35 24.87 6.00 -21.57
N ASN A 36 26.17 6.03 -21.24
CA ASN A 36 27.20 5.38 -22.06
C ASN A 36 27.00 3.86 -22.15
N ILE A 37 26.62 3.20 -21.06
CA ILE A 37 26.30 1.77 -21.07
C ILE A 37 25.12 1.47 -22.01
N ILE A 38 24.06 2.29 -21.96
CA ILE A 38 22.88 2.11 -22.82
C ILE A 38 23.24 2.31 -24.30
N ILE A 39 23.99 3.36 -24.63
CA ILE A 39 24.46 3.61 -26.01
C ILE A 39 25.30 2.43 -26.51
N HIS A 40 26.22 1.93 -25.68
CA HIS A 40 27.04 0.78 -26.03
C HIS A 40 26.21 -0.51 -26.22
N THR A 41 25.19 -0.71 -25.38
CA THR A 41 24.29 -1.88 -25.49
C THR A 41 23.42 -1.81 -26.74
N LEU A 42 22.92 -0.62 -27.09
CA LEU A 42 22.18 -0.39 -28.33
C LEU A 42 23.06 -0.65 -29.55
N TYR A 43 24.33 -0.25 -29.50
CA TYR A 43 25.31 -0.55 -30.55
C TYR A 43 25.53 -2.07 -30.71
N LEU A 44 25.68 -2.82 -29.61
CA LEU A 44 25.83 -4.29 -29.64
C LEU A 44 24.57 -5.01 -30.14
N LEU A 45 23.38 -4.53 -29.80
CA LEU A 45 22.11 -5.07 -30.30
C LEU A 45 21.98 -4.85 -31.81
N ARG A 46 22.45 -3.70 -32.31
CA ARG A 46 22.45 -3.39 -33.74
C ARG A 46 23.44 -4.24 -34.53
N SER A 47 24.60 -4.54 -33.95
CA SER A 47 25.61 -5.40 -34.59
C SER A 47 25.26 -6.88 -34.55
N SER A 48 24.49 -7.35 -33.56
CA SER A 48 24.11 -8.76 -33.41
C SER A 48 22.82 -9.16 -34.15
N VAL A 49 21.84 -8.27 -34.29
CA VAL A 49 20.50 -8.65 -34.81
C VAL A 49 20.29 -8.33 -36.30
N GLY A 50 21.24 -7.65 -36.95
CA GLY A 50 21.13 -7.35 -38.39
C GLY A 50 20.04 -6.33 -38.73
N ARG A 51 20.10 -5.80 -39.95
CA ARG A 51 19.55 -4.50 -40.42
C ARG A 51 18.00 -4.32 -40.38
N THR A 52 17.23 -5.17 -39.72
CA THR A 52 15.75 -5.07 -39.67
C THR A 52 15.20 -4.40 -38.42
N LEU A 53 16.04 -4.06 -37.43
CA LEU A 53 15.60 -3.42 -36.18
C LEU A 53 15.59 -1.89 -36.30
N THR A 54 14.40 -1.31 -36.46
CA THR A 54 14.17 0.14 -36.36
C THR A 54 14.11 0.54 -34.89
N ILE A 55 15.27 0.75 -34.29
CA ILE A 55 15.38 1.30 -32.93
C ILE A 55 15.20 2.81 -32.99
N ASN A 56 14.15 3.33 -32.36
CA ASN A 56 13.92 4.77 -32.24
C ASN A 56 14.73 5.32 -31.05
N GLU A 57 15.99 5.64 -31.31
CA GLU A 57 16.96 6.11 -30.32
C GLU A 57 16.48 7.40 -29.61
N ASP A 58 15.80 8.30 -30.32
CA ASP A 58 15.29 9.57 -29.78
C ASP A 58 14.23 9.35 -28.70
N LYS A 59 13.34 8.37 -28.86
CA LYS A 59 12.35 8.02 -27.82
C LYS A 59 13.01 7.42 -26.57
N ILE A 60 14.00 6.56 -26.75
CA ILE A 60 14.69 5.89 -25.63
C ILE A 60 15.51 6.90 -24.84
N LEU A 61 16.26 7.76 -25.53
CA LEU A 61 17.03 8.84 -24.92
C LEU A 61 16.13 9.90 -24.29
N GLY A 62 14.98 10.19 -24.91
CA GLY A 62 13.95 11.08 -24.36
C GLY A 62 13.36 10.57 -23.04
N GLU A 63 13.04 9.27 -22.95
CA GLU A 63 12.53 8.66 -21.70
C GLU A 63 13.61 8.60 -20.60
N TYR A 64 14.88 8.47 -20.98
CA TYR A 64 16.00 8.44 -20.03
C TYR A 64 16.42 9.83 -19.53
N ARG A 65 16.36 10.85 -20.39
CA ARG A 65 16.65 12.25 -20.05
C ARG A 65 15.55 12.90 -19.22
N LYS A 66 14.34 12.34 -19.19
CA LYS A 66 13.37 12.73 -18.16
C LYS A 66 14.06 12.53 -16.81
N PRO A 67 14.24 13.58 -16.00
CA PRO A 67 14.74 13.40 -14.65
C PRO A 67 13.85 12.34 -13.99
N ALA A 68 14.42 11.53 -13.10
CA ALA A 68 13.70 10.49 -12.37
C ALA A 68 12.64 11.05 -11.39
N GLN A 69 11.88 12.06 -11.81
CA GLN A 69 10.80 12.78 -11.15
C GLN A 69 9.58 11.91 -10.83
N GLY A 70 9.60 10.61 -11.17
CA GLY A 70 8.55 9.66 -10.79
C GLY A 70 9.06 8.40 -10.09
N LYS A 71 10.38 8.23 -9.91
CA LYS A 71 10.94 7.10 -9.16
C LYS A 71 11.20 7.54 -7.73
N SER A 72 10.13 7.95 -7.02
CA SER A 72 10.15 7.77 -5.58
C SER A 72 10.45 6.30 -5.34
N GLY A 73 11.64 6.03 -4.78
CA GLY A 73 12.09 4.65 -4.58
C GLY A 73 11.01 3.86 -3.86
N ILE A 74 10.87 2.57 -4.17
CA ILE A 74 9.90 1.69 -3.49
C ILE A 74 10.01 1.85 -1.97
N ALA A 75 11.24 2.07 -1.45
CA ALA A 75 11.51 2.41 -0.06
C ALA A 75 10.83 3.70 0.44
N ILE A 76 10.82 4.79 -0.35
CA ILE A 76 10.16 6.06 0.02
C ILE A 76 8.64 5.87 0.04
N LYS A 77 8.09 5.11 -0.92
CA LYS A 77 6.66 4.77 -0.91
C LYS A 77 6.29 3.90 0.30
N ALA A 78 7.11 2.90 0.63
CA ALA A 78 6.91 2.09 1.82
C ALA A 78 6.99 2.94 3.11
N LEU A 79 7.98 3.83 3.21
CA LEU A 79 8.13 4.72 4.35
C LEU A 79 6.95 5.67 4.50
N SER A 80 6.39 6.16 3.40
CA SER A 80 5.14 6.95 3.38
C SER A 80 3.96 6.14 3.93
N VAL A 81 3.82 4.85 3.58
CA VAL A 81 2.78 3.99 4.14
C VAL A 81 2.95 3.83 5.65
N PHE A 82 4.15 3.49 6.12
CA PHE A 82 4.42 3.35 7.56
C PHE A 82 4.22 4.67 8.31
N GLY A 83 4.65 5.79 7.73
CA GLY A 83 4.41 7.12 8.26
C GLY A 83 2.92 7.44 8.36
N GLY A 84 2.12 7.03 7.37
CA GLY A 84 0.67 7.19 7.39
C GLY A 84 0.00 6.36 8.48
N PHE A 85 0.42 5.11 8.68
CA PHE A 85 -0.03 4.27 9.79
C PHE A 85 0.33 4.89 11.14
N ALA A 86 1.58 5.30 11.34
CA ALA A 86 2.03 5.93 12.59
C ALA A 86 1.26 7.23 12.87
N ALA A 87 1.08 8.09 11.87
CA ALA A 87 0.32 9.33 11.98
C ALA A 87 -1.15 9.07 12.34
N SER A 88 -1.78 8.06 11.71
CA SER A 88 -3.15 7.66 12.06
C SER A 88 -3.26 7.22 13.53
N LEU A 89 -2.27 6.50 14.05
CA LEU A 89 -2.25 6.03 15.44
C LEU A 89 -2.11 7.20 16.43
N PHE A 90 -1.18 8.13 16.16
CA PHE A 90 -1.00 9.34 16.98
C PHE A 90 -2.24 10.22 16.96
N PHE A 91 -2.84 10.39 15.79
CA PHE A 91 -4.05 11.18 15.66
C PHE A 91 -5.22 10.52 16.38
N LEU A 92 -5.34 9.19 16.35
CA LEU A 92 -6.35 8.44 17.08
C LEU A 92 -6.20 8.62 18.60
N ALA A 93 -4.96 8.54 19.10
CA ALA A 93 -4.65 8.81 20.50
C ALA A 93 -5.00 10.25 20.89
N PHE A 94 -4.74 11.22 20.01
CA PHE A 94 -5.14 12.61 20.23
C PHE A 94 -6.67 12.77 20.30
N LEU A 95 -7.43 12.16 19.39
CA LEU A 95 -8.90 12.23 19.43
C LEU A 95 -9.48 11.56 20.68
N PHE A 96 -8.84 10.49 21.15
CA PHE A 96 -9.20 9.84 22.40
C PHE A 96 -9.00 10.78 23.60
N LEU A 97 -7.83 11.43 23.69
CA LEU A 97 -7.55 12.44 24.73
C LEU A 97 -8.46 13.67 24.63
N ALA A 98 -8.86 14.06 23.42
CA ALA A 98 -9.78 15.18 23.18
C ALA A 98 -11.23 14.87 23.56
N GLY A 99 -11.57 13.63 23.94
CA GLY A 99 -12.92 13.26 24.37
C GLY A 99 -13.94 13.19 23.22
N LEU A 100 -13.49 13.19 21.96
CA LEU A 100 -14.39 13.10 20.79
C LEU A 100 -15.15 11.75 20.74
N TYR A 101 -14.64 10.76 21.47
CA TYR A 101 -15.25 9.44 21.66
C TYR A 101 -16.57 9.47 22.44
N ASN A 102 -16.86 10.57 23.16
CA ASN A 102 -18.07 10.69 23.98
C ASN A 102 -19.36 10.91 23.16
N SER A 103 -19.23 11.17 21.86
CA SER A 103 -20.39 11.42 20.98
C SER A 103 -20.45 10.41 19.85
N GLU A 104 -21.35 9.43 19.96
CA GLU A 104 -21.56 8.34 18.99
C GLU A 104 -21.75 8.87 17.56
N LYS A 105 -22.61 9.90 17.41
CA LYS A 105 -22.89 10.54 16.12
C LYS A 105 -21.70 11.36 15.62
N GLY A 106 -20.98 12.01 16.53
CA GLY A 106 -19.77 12.76 16.20
C GLY A 106 -18.73 11.87 15.54
N MET A 107 -18.45 10.71 16.13
CA MET A 107 -17.44 9.77 15.60
C MET A 107 -17.77 9.30 14.17
N LEU A 108 -19.05 8.99 13.92
CA LEU A 108 -19.49 8.55 12.60
C LEU A 108 -19.35 9.67 11.56
N ILE A 109 -19.81 10.88 11.88
CA ILE A 109 -19.73 12.04 10.99
C ILE A 109 -18.26 12.38 10.69
N PHE A 110 -17.41 12.47 11.71
CA PHE A 110 -15.97 12.73 11.51
C PHE A 110 -15.29 11.62 10.71
N GLY A 111 -15.64 10.35 10.95
CA GLY A 111 -15.13 9.22 10.20
C GLY A 111 -15.44 9.33 8.70
N LEU A 112 -16.70 9.60 8.35
CA LEU A 112 -17.13 9.80 6.96
C LEU A 112 -16.46 11.02 6.31
N ILE A 113 -16.32 12.14 7.05
CA ILE A 113 -15.62 13.33 6.58
C ILE A 113 -14.16 13.01 6.26
N PHE A 114 -13.46 12.25 7.12
CA PHE A 114 -12.07 11.87 6.86
C PHE A 114 -11.92 10.92 5.67
N ILE A 115 -12.82 9.96 5.49
CA ILE A 115 -12.84 9.10 4.29
C ILE A 115 -13.01 9.99 3.05
N ALA A 116 -14.04 10.85 3.03
CA ALA A 116 -14.30 11.71 1.88
C ALA A 116 -13.13 12.68 1.59
N ALA A 117 -12.57 13.30 2.64
CA ALA A 117 -11.43 14.19 2.53
C ALA A 117 -10.20 13.46 1.96
N ALA A 118 -9.90 12.25 2.45
CA ALA A 118 -8.79 11.44 1.94
C ALA A 118 -8.93 11.17 0.44
N ILE A 119 -10.13 10.80 -0.02
CA ILE A 119 -10.39 10.52 -1.43
C ILE A 119 -10.23 11.78 -2.29
N ILE A 120 -10.83 12.90 -1.87
CA ILE A 120 -10.81 14.17 -2.62
C ILE A 120 -9.38 14.73 -2.71
N VAL A 121 -8.66 14.73 -1.59
CA VAL A 121 -7.30 15.27 -1.50
C VAL A 121 -6.34 14.43 -2.33
N ASN A 122 -6.40 13.10 -2.18
CA ASN A 122 -5.59 12.18 -2.98
C ASN A 122 -5.91 12.26 -4.49
N SER A 123 -7.16 12.58 -4.86
CA SER A 123 -7.53 12.73 -6.27
C SER A 123 -7.04 14.04 -6.90
N LYS A 124 -6.73 15.07 -6.11
CA LYS A 124 -6.37 16.41 -6.62
C LYS A 124 -4.87 16.68 -6.61
N PHE A 125 -4.10 16.03 -5.72
CA PHE A 125 -2.68 16.34 -5.54
C PHE A 125 -1.82 15.06 -5.60
N ASP A 126 -0.99 14.95 -6.63
CA ASP A 126 -0.02 13.86 -6.81
C ASP A 126 1.31 14.18 -6.10
N SER A 127 1.30 14.25 -4.77
CA SER A 127 2.54 14.41 -3.99
C SER A 127 2.67 13.38 -2.89
N LEU A 128 3.90 12.90 -2.64
CA LEU A 128 4.22 11.92 -1.60
C LEU A 128 3.73 12.33 -0.20
N VAL A 129 3.77 13.62 0.11
CA VAL A 129 3.28 14.15 1.39
C VAL A 129 1.76 14.00 1.45
N VAL A 130 1.07 14.36 0.37
CA VAL A 130 -0.39 14.21 0.27
C VAL A 130 -0.81 12.74 0.31
N ASP A 131 -0.06 11.82 -0.31
CA ASP A 131 -0.32 10.39 -0.21
C ASP A 131 -0.33 9.96 1.26
N THR A 132 0.71 10.33 2.02
CA THR A 132 0.85 9.99 3.44
C THR A 132 -0.31 10.52 4.29
N VAL A 133 -0.69 11.78 4.09
CA VAL A 133 -1.80 12.42 4.81
C VAL A 133 -3.13 11.75 4.44
N SER A 134 -3.34 11.48 3.15
CA SER A 134 -4.58 10.85 2.67
C SER A 134 -4.73 9.43 3.19
N ILE A 135 -3.64 8.65 3.23
CA ILE A 135 -3.62 7.31 3.84
C ILE A 135 -3.99 7.39 5.33
N SER A 136 -3.42 8.36 6.04
CA SER A 136 -3.69 8.55 7.47
C SER A 136 -5.17 8.85 7.71
N PHE A 137 -5.74 9.79 6.96
CA PHE A 137 -7.17 10.14 7.06
C PHE A 137 -8.08 9.01 6.63
N PHE A 138 -7.69 8.24 5.61
CA PHE A 138 -8.44 7.08 5.17
C PHE A 138 -8.52 6.02 6.27
N LEU A 139 -7.38 5.60 6.83
CA LEU A 139 -7.33 4.63 7.92
C LEU A 139 -8.10 5.12 9.15
N MET A 140 -7.87 6.37 9.52
CA MET A 140 -8.54 7.01 10.65
C MET A 140 -10.06 7.03 10.46
N GLY A 141 -10.52 7.37 9.25
CA GLY A 141 -11.93 7.43 8.91
C GLY A 141 -12.62 6.09 9.07
N PHE A 142 -12.00 5.00 8.60
CA PHE A 142 -12.50 3.64 8.82
C PHE A 142 -12.56 3.28 10.30
N VAL A 143 -11.52 3.58 11.08
CA VAL A 143 -11.51 3.29 12.53
C VAL A 143 -12.61 4.07 13.25
N LEU A 144 -12.75 5.38 13.00
CA LEU A 144 -13.76 6.22 13.64
C LEU A 144 -15.18 5.80 13.25
N SER A 145 -15.43 5.54 11.97
CA SER A 145 -16.74 5.03 11.53
C SER A 145 -17.04 3.67 12.15
N GLY A 146 -16.04 2.81 12.35
CA GLY A 146 -16.23 1.48 12.93
C GLY A 146 -16.63 1.57 14.40
N ILE A 147 -15.93 2.41 15.16
CA ILE A 147 -16.27 2.66 16.56
C ILE A 147 -17.62 3.36 16.68
N GLY A 148 -17.91 4.35 15.83
CA GLY A 148 -19.20 5.05 15.80
C GLY A 148 -20.38 4.13 15.50
N LEU A 149 -20.26 3.24 14.50
CA LEU A 149 -21.30 2.24 14.20
C LEU A 149 -21.46 1.21 15.33
N GLY A 150 -20.34 0.80 15.95
CA GLY A 150 -20.37 -0.12 17.09
C GLY A 150 -21.09 0.47 18.30
N SER A 151 -20.85 1.75 18.62
CA SER A 151 -21.52 2.44 19.73
C SER A 151 -23.02 2.61 19.50
N LEU A 152 -23.47 2.74 18.24
CA LEU A 152 -24.89 2.80 17.88
C LEU A 152 -25.64 1.46 18.04
N LYS A 153 -25.00 0.42 18.60
CA LYS A 153 -25.55 -0.95 18.74
C LYS A 153 -26.07 -1.54 17.43
N VAL A 154 -25.46 -1.13 16.31
CA VAL A 154 -25.71 -1.77 15.02
C VAL A 154 -25.15 -3.19 15.08
N ASN A 155 -25.88 -4.15 14.54
CA ASN A 155 -25.43 -5.54 14.46
C ASN A 155 -24.04 -5.60 13.81
N GLU A 156 -23.09 -6.27 14.47
CA GLU A 156 -21.69 -6.34 14.07
C GLU A 156 -21.53 -6.88 12.64
N ASN A 157 -22.41 -7.80 12.23
CA ASN A 157 -22.44 -8.35 10.87
C ASN A 157 -22.78 -7.27 9.82
N MET A 158 -23.71 -6.37 10.14
CA MET A 158 -24.06 -5.24 9.26
C MET A 158 -22.89 -4.26 9.14
N ILE A 159 -22.16 -4.01 10.22
CA ILE A 159 -20.97 -3.14 10.21
C ILE A 159 -19.92 -3.70 9.26
N CYS A 160 -19.61 -5.00 9.36
CA CYS A 160 -18.67 -5.67 8.47
C CYS A 160 -19.10 -5.58 6.99
N LEU A 161 -20.39 -5.79 6.69
CA LEU A 161 -20.91 -5.68 5.32
C LEU A 161 -20.79 -4.27 4.75
N VAL A 162 -21.10 -3.25 5.55
CA VAL A 162 -20.94 -1.84 5.17
C VAL A 162 -19.47 -1.52 4.86
N PHE A 163 -18.54 -2.04 5.65
CA PHE A 163 -17.11 -1.83 5.45
C PHE A 163 -16.59 -2.48 4.18
N ILE A 164 -17.05 -3.70 3.87
CA ILE A 164 -16.75 -4.39 2.62
C ILE A 164 -17.26 -3.56 1.43
N ALA A 165 -18.50 -3.04 1.52
CA ALA A 165 -19.07 -2.21 0.46
C ALA A 165 -18.27 -0.92 0.21
N PHE A 166 -17.89 -0.19 1.27
CA PHE A 166 -17.07 1.02 1.16
C PHE A 166 -15.67 0.75 0.63
N ALA A 167 -15.03 -0.34 1.07
CA ALA A 167 -13.70 -0.70 0.61
C ALA A 167 -13.71 -1.13 -0.87
N LEU A 168 -14.73 -1.87 -1.31
CA LEU A 168 -14.95 -2.19 -2.72
C LEU A 168 -15.17 -0.93 -3.55
N PHE A 169 -16.05 -0.04 -3.11
CA PHE A 169 -16.31 1.23 -3.79
C PHE A 169 -15.02 2.05 -3.96
N THR A 170 -14.21 2.13 -2.90
CA THR A 170 -12.90 2.80 -2.93
C THR A 170 -11.95 2.14 -3.93
N LEU A 171 -11.90 0.81 -3.95
CA LEU A 171 -11.03 0.04 -4.85
C LEU A 171 -11.36 0.30 -6.33
N PHE A 172 -12.65 0.47 -6.68
CA PHE A 172 -13.06 0.76 -8.06
C PHE A 172 -12.80 2.21 -8.48
N ILE A 173 -12.90 3.16 -7.55
CA ILE A 173 -12.74 4.59 -7.84
C ILE A 173 -11.27 4.98 -7.88
N ILE A 174 -10.48 4.53 -6.92
CA ILE A 174 -9.11 4.99 -6.70
C ILE A 174 -8.11 3.97 -7.23
N GLN A 175 -7.38 4.37 -8.28
CA GLN A 175 -6.36 3.53 -8.92
C GLN A 175 -4.96 3.67 -8.28
N ASN A 176 -4.88 4.22 -7.06
CA ASN A 176 -3.62 4.36 -6.34
C ASN A 176 -3.26 3.04 -5.66
N TYR A 177 -2.00 2.63 -5.83
CA TYR A 177 -1.46 1.38 -5.30
C TYR A 177 -1.77 1.20 -3.80
N ILE A 178 -1.55 2.25 -3.01
CA ILE A 178 -1.66 2.17 -1.55
C ILE A 178 -3.14 2.08 -1.11
N PHE A 179 -4.02 2.90 -1.69
CA PHE A 179 -5.46 2.83 -1.40
C PHE A 179 -6.05 1.47 -1.76
N SER A 180 -5.67 0.94 -2.93
CA SER A 180 -6.09 -0.41 -3.33
C SER A 180 -5.62 -1.45 -2.31
N PHE A 181 -4.34 -1.41 -1.93
CA PHE A 181 -3.78 -2.31 -0.93
C PHE A 181 -4.53 -2.24 0.41
N ILE A 182 -4.77 -1.05 0.95
CA ILE A 182 -5.48 -0.88 2.22
C ILE A 182 -6.94 -1.34 2.11
N SER A 183 -7.64 -1.02 1.02
CA SER A 183 -9.00 -1.52 0.77
C SER A 183 -9.07 -3.04 0.77
N LEU A 184 -8.11 -3.72 0.14
CA LEU A 184 -8.03 -5.19 0.18
C LEU A 184 -7.84 -5.72 1.59
N LEU A 185 -6.96 -5.10 2.39
CA LEU A 185 -6.79 -5.47 3.79
C LEU A 185 -8.10 -5.29 4.58
N ILE A 186 -8.84 -4.20 4.34
CA ILE A 186 -10.13 -3.94 5.00
C ILE A 186 -11.18 -4.98 4.58
N ILE A 187 -11.29 -5.30 3.28
CA ILE A 187 -12.25 -6.31 2.79
C ILE A 187 -11.99 -7.66 3.45
N ASN A 188 -10.75 -8.15 3.39
CA ASN A 188 -10.43 -9.46 3.94
C ASN A 188 -10.50 -9.47 5.48
N GLY A 189 -10.05 -8.39 6.13
CA GLY A 189 -10.20 -8.23 7.58
C GLY A 189 -11.66 -8.21 8.02
N SER A 190 -12.54 -7.53 7.26
CA SER A 190 -13.98 -7.49 7.53
C SER A 190 -14.67 -8.82 7.26
N LEU A 191 -14.26 -9.57 6.24
CA LEU A 191 -14.71 -10.95 6.00
C LEU A 191 -14.32 -11.87 7.15
N LEU A 192 -13.08 -11.76 7.64
CA LEU A 192 -12.62 -12.54 8.78
C LEU A 192 -13.38 -12.19 10.06
N ALA A 193 -13.58 -10.89 10.32
CA ALA A 193 -14.38 -10.41 11.45
C ALA A 193 -15.84 -10.90 11.39
N LEU A 194 -16.46 -10.88 10.21
CA LEU A 194 -17.81 -11.39 9.99
C LEU A 194 -17.94 -12.86 10.40
N ILE A 195 -16.96 -13.70 10.04
CA ILE A 195 -16.96 -15.13 10.40
C ILE A 195 -16.79 -15.30 11.92
N LEU A 196 -15.92 -14.52 12.55
CA LEU A 196 -15.70 -14.55 14.00
C LEU A 196 -16.98 -14.17 14.77
N PHE A 197 -17.68 -13.11 14.35
CA PHE A 197 -18.94 -12.68 14.97
C PHE A 197 -20.08 -13.68 14.72
N SER A 198 -20.09 -14.37 13.58
CA SER A 198 -21.06 -15.42 13.30
C SER A 198 -20.86 -16.69 14.14
N ARG A 199 -19.83 -16.77 14.99
CA ARG A 199 -19.48 -17.91 15.88
C ARG A 199 -19.30 -19.26 15.17
N SER A 200 -19.27 -19.26 13.84
CA SER A 200 -19.17 -20.48 13.03
C SER A 200 -17.70 -20.71 12.65
N ASN A 201 -16.97 -21.32 13.59
CA ASN A 201 -15.53 -21.51 13.50
C ASN A 201 -15.08 -22.32 12.26
N ASN A 202 -15.98 -23.13 11.70
CA ASN A 202 -15.70 -23.99 10.55
C ASN A 202 -15.45 -23.20 9.25
N TRP A 203 -16.01 -21.99 9.14
CA TRP A 203 -15.93 -21.19 7.91
C TRP A 203 -14.58 -20.48 7.75
N ILE A 204 -13.78 -20.38 8.81
CA ILE A 204 -12.45 -19.74 8.77
C ILE A 204 -11.52 -20.55 7.86
N HIS A 205 -11.56 -21.89 7.96
CA HIS A 205 -10.76 -22.76 7.10
C HIS A 205 -11.20 -22.68 5.64
N LEU A 206 -12.50 -22.58 5.39
CA LEU A 206 -13.04 -22.39 4.03
C LEU A 206 -12.57 -21.06 3.44
N LEU A 207 -12.59 -19.97 4.23
CA LEU A 207 -12.06 -18.68 3.80
C LEU A 207 -10.56 -18.78 3.44
N LEU A 208 -9.75 -19.43 4.28
CA LEU A 208 -8.33 -19.63 3.99
C LEU A 208 -8.09 -20.44 2.72
N ILE A 209 -8.84 -21.52 2.49
CA ILE A 209 -8.74 -22.31 1.26
C ILE A 209 -9.10 -21.46 0.04
N VAL A 210 -10.20 -20.71 0.10
CA VAL A 210 -10.60 -19.77 -0.96
C VAL A 210 -9.51 -18.72 -1.20
N GLN A 211 -8.87 -18.21 -0.14
CA GLN A 211 -7.80 -17.24 -0.24
C GLN A 211 -6.57 -17.82 -0.96
N VAL A 212 -6.17 -19.06 -0.64
CA VAL A 212 -5.04 -19.75 -1.29
C VAL A 212 -5.35 -19.98 -2.77
N ILE A 213 -6.55 -20.49 -3.09
CA ILE A 213 -6.98 -20.69 -4.48
C ILE A 213 -6.96 -19.37 -5.25
N ALA A 214 -7.47 -18.29 -4.64
CA ALA A 214 -7.47 -16.96 -5.26
C ALA A 214 -6.05 -16.45 -5.53
N ILE A 215 -5.12 -16.64 -4.58
CA ILE A 215 -3.70 -16.28 -4.76
C ILE A 215 -3.09 -17.09 -5.90
N VAL A 216 -3.22 -18.42 -5.90
CA VAL A 216 -2.67 -19.29 -6.95
C VAL A 216 -3.22 -18.89 -8.32
N TYR A 217 -4.52 -18.64 -8.44
CA TYR A 217 -5.15 -18.18 -9.68
C TYR A 217 -4.55 -16.86 -10.17
N LEU A 218 -4.29 -15.92 -9.24
CA LEU A 218 -3.72 -14.60 -9.55
C LEU A 218 -2.27 -14.69 -10.04
N PHE A 219 -1.50 -15.65 -9.53
CA PHE A 219 -0.15 -15.93 -10.00
C PHE A 219 -0.16 -16.64 -11.36
N LEU A 220 -1.04 -17.63 -11.56
CA LEU A 220 -1.12 -18.39 -12.80
C LEU A 220 -1.55 -17.52 -14.00
N HIS A 221 -2.43 -16.53 -13.76
CA HIS A 221 -2.93 -15.61 -14.78
C HIS A 221 -2.20 -14.26 -14.80
N GLU A 222 -1.02 -14.16 -14.18
CA GLU A 222 -0.24 -12.91 -14.09
C GLU A 222 -0.08 -12.23 -15.46
N ALA A 223 0.30 -13.00 -16.48
CA ALA A 223 0.47 -12.48 -17.84
C ALA A 223 -0.82 -11.87 -18.42
N ALA A 224 -1.97 -12.50 -18.19
CA ALA A 224 -3.26 -12.02 -18.67
C ALA A 224 -3.71 -10.74 -17.96
N PHE A 225 -3.48 -10.63 -16.66
CA PHE A 225 -3.81 -9.44 -15.87
C PHE A 225 -2.91 -8.24 -16.18
N ILE A 226 -1.62 -8.49 -16.47
CA ILE A 226 -0.68 -7.45 -16.88
C ILE A 226 -1.02 -6.93 -18.28
N SER A 227 -1.40 -7.82 -19.21
CA SER A 227 -1.80 -7.47 -20.57
C SER A 227 -3.24 -6.92 -20.69
N ALA A 228 -4.04 -7.01 -19.62
CA ALA A 228 -5.40 -6.51 -19.60
C ALA A 228 -5.47 -4.97 -19.62
N ARG A 229 -6.71 -4.45 -19.61
CA ARG A 229 -7.00 -3.01 -19.63
C ARG A 229 -6.18 -2.24 -18.58
N SER A 230 -5.79 -1.01 -18.90
CA SER A 230 -4.87 -0.19 -18.09
C SER A 230 -5.23 -0.06 -16.60
N LYS A 231 -6.53 -0.10 -16.24
CA LYS A 231 -6.98 -0.09 -14.84
C LYS A 231 -6.62 -1.39 -14.11
N ILE A 232 -6.91 -2.54 -14.72
CA ILE A 232 -6.71 -3.87 -14.12
C ILE A 232 -5.22 -4.15 -13.93
N SER A 233 -4.40 -3.76 -14.93
CA SER A 233 -2.94 -3.87 -14.87
C SER A 233 -2.34 -3.05 -13.70
N ARG A 234 -2.91 -1.88 -13.39
CA ARG A 234 -2.47 -1.05 -12.24
C ARG A 234 -2.92 -1.60 -10.88
N LEU A 235 -4.09 -2.25 -10.82
CA LEU A 235 -4.61 -2.86 -9.60
C LEU A 235 -3.98 -4.23 -9.30
N TYR A 236 -3.39 -4.89 -10.29
CA TYR A 236 -2.80 -6.21 -10.11
C TYR A 236 -1.68 -6.26 -9.02
N PRO A 237 -0.65 -5.39 -9.03
CA PRO A 237 0.39 -5.39 -8.01
C PRO A 237 -0.11 -5.22 -6.56
N PRO A 238 -1.02 -4.25 -6.25
CA PRO A 238 -1.55 -4.12 -4.89
C PRO A 238 -2.52 -5.26 -4.53
N ILE A 239 -3.27 -5.83 -5.48
CA ILE A 239 -4.10 -7.02 -5.26
C ILE A 239 -3.25 -8.21 -4.83
N ARG A 240 -2.18 -8.51 -5.58
CA ARG A 240 -1.26 -9.61 -5.27
C ARG A 240 -0.67 -9.46 -3.88
N SER A 241 -0.11 -8.28 -3.58
CA SER A 241 0.54 -8.02 -2.29
C SER A 241 -0.47 -8.04 -1.13
N GLY A 242 -1.65 -7.46 -1.32
CA GLY A 242 -2.72 -7.42 -0.31
C GLY A 242 -3.28 -8.80 0.02
N MET A 243 -3.49 -9.65 -0.97
CA MET A 243 -3.96 -11.02 -0.75
C MET A 243 -2.94 -11.86 0.03
N VAL A 244 -1.65 -11.78 -0.32
CA VAL A 244 -0.58 -12.50 0.40
C VAL A 244 -0.48 -12.02 1.85
N PHE A 245 -0.50 -10.71 2.08
CA PHE A 245 -0.44 -10.14 3.43
C PHE A 245 -1.67 -10.54 4.26
N SER A 246 -2.86 -10.50 3.68
CA SER A 246 -4.08 -10.92 4.35
C SER A 246 -4.07 -12.41 4.67
N PHE A 247 -3.54 -13.24 3.79
CA PHE A 247 -3.39 -14.66 4.02
C PHE A 247 -2.43 -14.97 5.18
N LEU A 248 -1.28 -14.29 5.22
CA LEU A 248 -0.34 -14.38 6.35
C LEU A 248 -1.00 -13.95 7.67
N CYS A 249 -1.76 -12.86 7.65
CA CYS A 249 -2.49 -12.38 8.83
C CYS A 249 -3.54 -13.42 9.30
N GLY A 250 -4.30 -14.00 8.36
CA GLY A 250 -5.26 -15.06 8.65
C GLY A 250 -4.61 -16.30 9.28
N LEU A 251 -3.44 -16.71 8.79
CA LEU A 251 -2.67 -17.81 9.36
C LEU A 251 -2.22 -17.52 10.80
N VAL A 252 -1.70 -16.32 11.06
CA VAL A 252 -1.28 -15.90 12.41
C VAL A 252 -2.47 -15.93 13.37
N LEU A 253 -3.65 -15.51 12.90
CA LEU A 253 -4.87 -15.50 13.73
C LEU A 253 -5.36 -16.93 14.04
N VAL A 254 -5.32 -17.84 13.07
CA VAL A 254 -5.63 -19.27 13.28
C VAL A 254 -4.58 -19.98 14.15
N ALA A 255 -3.31 -19.59 14.06
CA ALA A 255 -2.24 -20.16 14.89
C ALA A 255 -2.44 -19.86 16.40
N ARG A 256 -3.13 -18.76 16.74
CA ARG A 256 -3.49 -18.45 18.12
C ARG A 256 -4.71 -19.26 18.56
N ARG A 257 -4.44 -20.47 19.07
CA ARG A 257 -5.45 -21.45 19.53
C ARG A 257 -6.44 -20.92 20.58
N ASP A 258 -6.10 -19.87 21.33
CA ASP A 258 -6.99 -19.25 22.32
C ASP A 258 -8.22 -18.55 21.71
N LEU A 259 -8.14 -18.09 20.46
CA LEU A 259 -9.25 -17.37 19.82
C LEU A 259 -10.22 -18.30 19.06
N ILE A 260 -9.76 -19.51 18.72
CA ILE A 260 -10.42 -20.42 17.77
C ILE A 260 -10.29 -21.85 18.33
N SER A 261 -11.34 -22.32 19.02
CA SER A 261 -11.43 -23.73 19.43
C SER A 261 -11.73 -24.59 18.20
N THR A 262 -10.69 -25.15 17.58
CA THR A 262 -10.78 -25.97 16.37
C THR A 262 -10.35 -27.41 16.63
N GLY A 263 -11.07 -28.35 16.04
CA GLY A 263 -10.70 -29.76 16.04
C GLY A 263 -9.44 -30.02 15.19
N PRO A 264 -8.63 -31.05 15.52
CA PRO A 264 -7.32 -31.31 14.92
C PRO A 264 -7.35 -31.57 13.40
N TYR A 265 -8.49 -32.01 12.85
CA TYR A 265 -8.63 -32.38 11.43
C TYR A 265 -8.56 -31.18 10.47
N TYR A 266 -9.03 -30.00 10.89
CA TYR A 266 -9.07 -28.82 10.02
C TYR A 266 -7.71 -28.11 9.87
N LEU A 267 -6.85 -28.22 10.89
CA LEU A 267 -5.46 -27.72 10.84
C LEU A 267 -4.59 -28.51 9.86
N LEU A 268 -4.82 -29.83 9.78
CA LEU A 268 -4.16 -30.70 8.79
C LEU A 268 -4.59 -30.35 7.36
N ALA A 269 -5.89 -30.14 7.14
CA ALA A 269 -6.41 -29.80 5.81
C ALA A 269 -5.83 -28.46 5.29
N THR A 270 -5.79 -27.42 6.11
CA THR A 270 -5.20 -26.14 5.70
C THR A 270 -3.70 -26.26 5.43
N SER A 271 -2.97 -27.04 6.24
CA SER A 271 -1.53 -27.24 6.05
C SER A 271 -1.23 -27.98 4.74
N ILE A 272 -2.02 -29.00 4.40
CA ILE A 272 -1.87 -29.76 3.15
C ILE A 272 -2.15 -28.85 1.94
N VAL A 273 -3.23 -28.06 1.98
CA VAL A 273 -3.58 -27.14 0.88
C VAL A 273 -2.48 -26.10 0.64
N ILE A 274 -1.84 -25.61 1.71
CA ILE A 274 -0.73 -24.66 1.60
C ILE A 274 0.51 -25.31 1.00
N ILE A 275 0.83 -26.54 1.40
CA ILE A 275 1.96 -27.30 0.86
C ILE A 275 1.74 -27.60 -0.63
N VAL A 276 0.54 -28.03 -1.01
CA VAL A 276 0.19 -28.30 -2.41
C VAL A 276 0.19 -27.03 -3.26
N ALA A 277 -0.23 -25.89 -2.70
CA ALA A 277 -0.20 -24.61 -3.42
C ALA A 277 1.22 -24.03 -3.59
N LEU A 278 2.20 -24.50 -2.80
CA LEU A 278 3.60 -24.08 -2.87
C LEU A 278 4.47 -25.01 -3.74
N LEU A 279 3.99 -26.22 -4.04
CA LEU A 279 4.68 -27.22 -4.86
C LEU A 279 4.39 -27.02 -6.36
#